data_AF-A0A067SAZ4-F1
#
_entry.id   AF-A0A067SAZ4-F1
#
_cell.length_a   1.000
_cell.length_b   1.000
_cell.length_c   1.000
_cell.angle_alpha   90.00
_cell.angle_beta   90.00
_cell.angle_gamma   90.00
#
_symmetry.space_group_name_H-M   'P 1'
#
loop_
_entity.id
_entity.type
_entity.pdbx_description
1 polymer ?
#
loop_
_entity_poly.entity_id
_entity_poly.type
_entity_poly.pdbx_seq_one_letter_code
_entity_poly.pdbx_strand_id
1 'polypeptide(L)'
;SDTLPSTIPKLELKGTNWAVFRVRFKDAIEAKGFWGHFDGTSIRPGTTTTTAAVLGPTADETAAQRQWDKNELSAKSLLTQKIPDSTLMRVHDKNTVRERWEIIAREFTEKGEYAQTEM
;
A
#
# COMPACT_ATOMS: atom_id res chain seq x y z
N SER A 1 -10.50 -1.88 13.51
CA SER A 1 -10.09 -0.47 13.46
C SER A 1 -9.26 -0.19 12.23
N ASP A 2 -9.78 0.60 11.30
CA ASP A 2 -9.15 0.99 10.02
C ASP A 2 -8.19 2.19 10.16
N THR A 3 -7.62 2.35 11.35
CA THR A 3 -6.66 3.41 11.67
C THR A 3 -5.32 2.80 12.05
N LEU A 4 -4.26 3.50 11.67
CA LEU A 4 -2.90 3.18 12.09
C LEU A 4 -2.64 3.74 13.49
N PRO A 5 -1.91 3.01 14.35
CA PRO A 5 -1.57 3.51 15.67
C PRO A 5 -0.79 4.83 15.58
N SER A 6 -0.96 5.68 16.60
CA SER A 6 -0.30 6.99 16.68
C SER A 6 1.23 6.88 16.76
N THR A 7 1.75 5.69 17.08
CA THR A 7 3.18 5.36 17.09
C THR A 7 3.83 5.38 15.71
N ILE A 8 3.04 5.29 14.63
CA ILE A 8 3.56 5.43 13.27
C ILE A 8 3.63 6.92 12.94
N PRO A 9 4.83 7.49 12.74
CA PRO A 9 4.96 8.89 12.37
C PRO A 9 4.29 9.14 11.01
N LYS A 10 3.93 10.40 10.73
CA LYS A 10 3.62 10.81 9.35
C LYS A 10 4.93 10.94 8.58
N LEU A 11 4.92 10.59 7.31
CA LEU A 11 6.08 10.74 6.43
C LEU A 11 6.40 12.23 6.26
N GLU A 12 7.63 12.60 6.57
CA GLU A 12 8.12 13.97 6.42
C GLU A 12 8.43 14.26 4.96
N LEU A 13 8.08 15.45 4.47
CA LEU A 13 8.29 15.86 3.06
C LEU A 13 9.75 15.73 2.59
N LYS A 14 10.70 15.96 3.52
CA LYS A 14 12.14 15.85 3.29
C LYS A 14 12.66 14.42 3.30
N GLY A 15 11.84 13.44 3.70
CA GLY A 15 12.24 12.04 3.80
C GLY A 15 13.18 11.70 4.94
N THR A 16 13.44 12.63 5.86
CA THR A 16 14.36 12.44 6.99
C THR A 16 13.94 11.29 7.92
N ASN A 17 12.63 11.03 8.02
CA ASN A 17 12.10 9.92 8.82
C ASN A 17 11.71 8.69 7.97
N TRP A 18 12.09 8.63 6.68
CA TRP A 18 11.67 7.57 5.77
C TRP A 18 12.00 6.17 6.30
N ALA A 19 13.22 5.95 6.78
CA ALA A 19 13.64 4.63 7.29
C ALA A 19 12.75 4.15 8.46
N VAL A 20 12.51 5.03 9.44
CA VAL A 20 11.67 4.72 10.61
C VAL A 20 10.21 4.56 10.20
N PHE A 21 9.70 5.46 9.35
CA PHE A 21 8.35 5.39 8.81
C PHE A 21 8.12 4.06 8.10
N ARG A 22 8.99 3.69 7.17
CA ARG A 22 8.88 2.47 6.37
C ARG A 22 8.79 1.22 7.23
N VAL A 23 9.67 1.09 8.23
CA VAL A 23 9.67 -0.05 9.16
C VAL A 23 8.37 -0.09 9.96
N ARG A 24 8.01 1.00 10.64
CA ARG A 24 6.81 1.04 11.50
C ARG A 24 5.52 0.88 10.71
N PHE A 25 5.46 1.46 9.52
CA PHE A 25 4.32 1.35 8.62
C PHE A 25 4.16 -0.09 8.13
N LYS A 26 5.25 -0.73 7.68
CA LYS A 26 5.24 -2.14 7.29
C LYS A 26 4.71 -3.03 8.43
N ASP A 27 5.29 -2.93 9.62
CA ASP A 27 4.90 -3.77 10.77
C ASP A 27 3.39 -3.64 11.07
N ALA A 28 2.85 -2.43 11.02
CA ALA A 28 1.44 -2.20 11.31
C ALA A 28 0.49 -2.68 10.21
N ILE A 29 0.92 -2.61 8.94
CA ILE A 29 0.16 -3.13 7.80
C ILE A 29 0.20 -4.65 7.78
N GLU A 30 1.35 -5.24 8.12
CA GLU A 30 1.53 -6.69 8.26
C GLU A 30 0.68 -7.25 9.41
N ALA A 31 0.66 -6.57 10.56
CA ALA A 31 -0.21 -6.92 11.69
C ALA A 31 -1.72 -6.84 11.36
N LYS A 32 -2.10 -6.04 10.36
CA LYS A 32 -3.48 -5.98 9.84
C LYS A 32 -3.76 -6.99 8.72
N GLY A 33 -2.76 -7.68 8.21
CA GLY A 33 -2.89 -8.64 7.10
C GLY A 33 -3.03 -7.99 5.72
N PHE A 34 -2.70 -6.70 5.57
CA PHE A 34 -2.81 -6.00 4.29
C PHE A 34 -1.49 -5.91 3.52
N TRP A 35 -0.37 -6.33 4.10
CA TRP A 35 0.95 -6.17 3.48
C TRP A 35 1.05 -6.85 2.11
N GLY A 36 0.31 -7.94 1.91
CA GLY A 36 0.27 -8.62 0.62
C GLY A 36 -0.21 -7.76 -0.55
N HIS A 37 -0.99 -6.71 -0.28
CA HIS A 37 -1.41 -5.74 -1.29
C HIS A 37 -0.30 -4.75 -1.65
N PHE A 38 0.63 -4.48 -0.72
CA PHE A 38 1.74 -3.54 -0.91
C PHE A 38 2.92 -4.17 -1.64
N ASP A 39 3.24 -5.43 -1.34
CA ASP A 39 4.32 -6.18 -2.02
C ASP A 39 3.84 -6.91 -3.28
N GLY A 40 2.52 -7.05 -3.46
CA GLY A 40 1.91 -7.71 -4.61
C GLY A 40 1.81 -9.24 -4.48
N THR A 41 2.05 -9.80 -3.29
CA THR A 41 1.81 -11.24 -3.02
C THR A 41 0.32 -11.57 -3.00
N SER A 42 -0.54 -10.62 -2.63
CA SER A 42 -2.00 -10.76 -2.72
C SER A 42 -2.49 -10.47 -4.14
N ILE A 43 -2.56 -11.50 -4.97
CA ILE A 43 -3.13 -11.40 -6.33
C ILE A 43 -4.65 -11.36 -6.26
N ARG A 44 -5.27 -10.45 -7.02
CA ARG A 44 -6.74 -10.37 -7.14
C ARG A 44 -7.29 -11.68 -7.73
N PRO A 45 -8.21 -12.37 -7.03
CA PRO A 45 -8.86 -13.57 -7.55
C PRO A 45 -9.56 -13.31 -8.89
N GLY A 46 -9.45 -14.22 -9.85
CA GLY A 46 -10.06 -14.11 -11.19
C GLY A 46 -9.15 -13.56 -12.30
N THR A 47 -7.86 -13.32 -12.04
CA THR A 47 -6.88 -12.95 -13.07
C THR A 47 -6.24 -14.16 -13.78
N THR A 48 -6.35 -15.37 -13.22
CA THR A 48 -5.88 -16.62 -13.84
C THR A 48 -6.97 -17.22 -14.74
N THR A 49 -7.10 -16.65 -15.93
CA THR A 49 -7.91 -17.22 -17.02
C THR A 49 -7.27 -18.52 -17.51
N THR A 50 -7.84 -19.67 -17.18
CA THR A 50 -7.81 -20.85 -18.09
C THR A 50 -9.00 -21.79 -17.89
N THR A 51 -9.62 -21.89 -16.70
CA THR A 51 -10.69 -22.91 -16.47
C THR A 51 -12.05 -22.36 -16.04
N ALA A 52 -12.14 -21.17 -15.43
CA ALA A 52 -13.41 -20.59 -14.95
C ALA A 52 -14.32 -19.99 -16.05
N ALA A 53 -13.81 -19.81 -17.27
CA ALA A 53 -14.54 -19.14 -18.36
C ALA A 53 -15.73 -19.96 -18.90
N VAL A 54 -15.85 -21.24 -18.56
CA VAL A 54 -16.92 -22.11 -19.09
C VAL A 54 -18.21 -22.05 -18.24
N LEU A 55 -18.16 -21.63 -16.97
CA LEU A 55 -19.32 -21.66 -16.06
C LEU A 55 -19.63 -20.31 -15.38
N GLY A 56 -18.81 -19.28 -15.63
CA GLY A 56 -18.92 -17.99 -14.94
C GLY A 56 -18.35 -18.04 -13.51
N PRO A 57 -18.11 -16.87 -12.89
CA PRO A 57 -17.57 -16.82 -11.54
C PRO A 57 -18.58 -17.39 -10.54
N THR A 58 -18.11 -18.30 -9.69
CA THR A 58 -18.87 -18.84 -8.57
C THR A 58 -19.16 -17.74 -7.53
N ALA A 59 -20.15 -17.97 -6.66
CA ALA A 59 -20.48 -17.05 -5.57
C ALA A 59 -19.27 -16.81 -4.65
N ASP A 60 -18.47 -17.86 -4.39
CA ASP A 60 -17.24 -17.79 -3.61
C ASP A 60 -16.14 -16.95 -4.28
N GLU A 61 -15.93 -17.10 -5.60
CA GLU A 61 -14.97 -16.27 -6.33
C GLU A 61 -15.36 -14.79 -6.34
N THR A 62 -16.67 -14.51 -6.45
CA THR A 62 -17.20 -13.15 -6.37
C THR A 62 -17.01 -12.55 -4.98
N ALA A 63 -17.23 -13.33 -3.92
CA ALA A 63 -17.01 -12.91 -2.55
C ALA A 63 -15.52 -12.63 -2.28
N ALA A 64 -14.63 -13.50 -2.75
CA ALA A 64 -13.19 -13.32 -2.63
C ALA A 64 -12.69 -12.07 -3.38
N GLN A 65 -13.21 -11.79 -4.59
CA GLN A 65 -12.92 -10.56 -5.32
C GLN A 65 -13.35 -9.31 -4.56
N ARG A 66 -14.60 -9.28 -4.06
CA ARG A 66 -15.09 -8.13 -3.28
C ARG A 66 -14.27 -7.92 -2.00
N GLN A 67 -13.86 -9.00 -1.34
CA GLN A 67 -13.03 -8.91 -0.16
C GLN A 67 -11.63 -8.37 -0.49
N TRP A 68 -11.03 -8.81 -1.60
CA TRP A 68 -9.76 -8.28 -2.08
C TRP A 68 -9.88 -6.79 -2.43
N ASP A 69 -10.92 -6.39 -3.18
CA ASP A 69 -11.17 -5.00 -3.57
C ASP A 69 -11.39 -4.10 -2.33
N LYS A 70 -12.07 -4.62 -1.30
CA LYS A 70 -12.24 -3.92 -0.02
C LYS A 70 -10.89 -3.75 0.71
N ASN A 71 -10.09 -4.80 0.79
CA ASN A 71 -8.77 -4.75 1.42
C ASN A 71 -7.84 -3.77 0.70
N GLU A 72 -7.91 -3.72 -0.63
CA GLU A 72 -7.16 -2.80 -1.48
C GLU A 72 -7.52 -1.33 -1.16
N LEU A 73 -8.82 -1.02 -1.01
CA LEU A 73 -9.29 0.31 -0.63
C LEU A 73 -8.88 0.67 0.81
N SER A 74 -8.97 -0.26 1.76
CA SER A 74 -8.49 -0.06 3.14
C SER A 74 -6.98 0.20 3.16
N ALA A 75 -6.19 -0.56 2.41
CA ALA A 75 -4.75 -0.37 2.28
C ALA A 75 -4.39 1.03 1.73
N LYS A 76 -5.10 1.47 0.68
CA LYS A 76 -4.96 2.84 0.14
C LYS A 76 -5.29 3.89 1.20
N SER A 77 -6.41 3.73 1.91
CA SER A 77 -6.80 4.66 2.98
C SER A 77 -5.72 4.77 4.06
N LEU A 78 -5.21 3.63 4.56
CA LEU A 78 -4.15 3.59 5.58
C LEU A 78 -2.87 4.30 5.10
N LEU A 79 -2.50 4.13 3.82
CA LEU A 79 -1.37 4.84 3.21
C LEU A 79 -1.61 6.35 3.18
N THR A 80 -2.78 6.79 2.70
CA THR A 80 -3.11 8.23 2.61
C THR A 80 -3.14 8.94 3.95
N GLN A 81 -3.47 8.25 5.06
CA GLN A 81 -3.48 8.82 6.42
C GLN A 81 -2.10 9.28 6.92
N LYS A 82 -1.02 8.73 6.37
CA LYS A 82 0.34 8.95 6.88
C LYS A 82 1.29 9.61 5.88
N ILE A 83 0.85 9.90 4.67
CA ILE A 83 1.66 10.62 3.67
C ILE A 83 1.26 12.10 3.58
N PRO A 84 2.17 12.99 3.17
CA PRO A 84 1.83 14.38 2.85
C PRO A 84 0.89 14.49 1.65
N ASP A 85 0.10 15.57 1.61
CA ASP A 85 -0.81 15.83 0.48
C ASP A 85 -0.08 15.93 -0.86
N SER A 86 1.13 16.50 -0.88
CA SER A 86 1.95 16.56 -2.09
C SER A 86 2.36 15.18 -2.61
N THR A 87 2.59 14.22 -1.71
CA THR A 87 2.88 12.83 -2.06
C THR A 87 1.61 12.13 -2.54
N LEU A 88 0.49 12.36 -1.87
CA LEU A 88 -0.83 11.86 -2.29
C LEU A 88 -1.14 12.31 -3.72
N MET A 89 -0.97 13.59 -4.05
CA MET A 89 -1.23 14.12 -5.40
C MET A 89 -0.36 13.47 -6.48
N ARG A 90 0.83 12.95 -6.16
CA ARG A 90 1.68 12.24 -7.13
C ARG A 90 1.26 10.80 -7.40
N VAL A 91 0.60 10.17 -6.43
CA VAL A 91 0.26 8.74 -6.50
C VAL A 91 -1.24 8.49 -6.64
N HIS A 92 -2.06 9.55 -6.65
CA HIS A 92 -3.51 9.43 -6.71
C HIS A 92 -4.02 8.77 -8.00
N ASP A 93 -3.30 8.96 -9.11
CA ASP A 93 -3.58 8.41 -10.44
C ASP A 93 -3.29 6.90 -10.53
N LYS A 94 -2.63 6.31 -9.52
CA LYS A 94 -2.28 4.89 -9.52
C LYS A 94 -3.42 4.01 -9.06
N ASN A 95 -3.57 2.89 -9.78
CA ASN A 95 -4.68 1.96 -9.66
C ASN A 95 -4.55 1.02 -8.47
N THR A 96 -3.32 0.70 -8.05
CA THR A 96 -3.06 -0.21 -6.93
C THR A 96 -2.26 0.45 -5.82
N VAL A 97 -2.44 0.00 -4.58
CA VAL A 97 -1.66 0.45 -3.43
C VAL A 97 -0.19 0.09 -3.58
N ARG A 98 0.12 -1.03 -4.25
CA ARG A 98 1.47 -1.42 -4.64
C ARG A 98 2.15 -0.34 -5.48
N GLU A 99 1.53 0.09 -6.57
CA GLU A 99 2.11 1.14 -7.43
C GLU A 99 2.34 2.44 -6.66
N ARG A 100 1.39 2.83 -5.80
CA ARG A 100 1.55 4.00 -4.91
C ARG A 100 2.75 3.82 -4.00
N TRP A 101 2.86 2.66 -3.37
CA TRP A 101 3.94 2.35 -2.43
C TRP A 101 5.31 2.29 -3.10
N GLU A 102 5.43 1.68 -4.28
CA GLU A 102 6.69 1.61 -5.04
C GLU A 102 7.22 3.00 -5.40
N ILE A 103 6.34 3.92 -5.80
CA ILE A 103 6.71 5.31 -6.12
C ILE A 103 7.16 6.06 -4.87
N ILE A 104 6.39 5.96 -3.78
CA ILE A 104 6.76 6.57 -2.49
C ILE A 104 8.10 6.00 -2.02
N ALA A 105 8.26 4.68 -2.08
CA ALA A 105 9.46 4.02 -1.62
C ALA A 105 10.69 4.45 -2.42
N ARG A 106 10.57 4.60 -3.73
CA ARG A 106 11.65 5.13 -4.56
C ARG A 106 11.99 6.57 -4.18
N GLU A 107 11.01 7.46 -4.22
CA GLU A 107 11.21 8.90 -3.99
C GLU A 107 11.82 9.19 -2.61
N PHE A 108 11.32 8.52 -1.58
CA PHE A 108 11.74 8.76 -0.20
C PHE A 108 13.00 7.98 0.19
N THR A 109 13.35 6.92 -0.53
CA THR A 109 14.69 6.31 -0.40
C THR A 109 15.74 7.25 -0.96
N GLU A 110 15.53 7.79 -2.17
CA GLU A 110 16.43 8.78 -2.76
C GLU A 110 16.58 10.00 -1.83
N LYS A 111 15.46 10.62 -1.43
CA LYS A 111 15.48 11.77 -0.50
C LYS A 111 16.09 11.45 0.87
N GLY A 112 15.82 10.25 1.40
CA GLY A 112 16.37 9.81 2.68
C GLY A 112 17.88 9.66 2.62
N GLU A 113 18.43 9.11 1.54
CA GLU A 113 19.87 9.00 1.30
C GLU A 113 20.53 10.38 1.17
N TYR A 114 19.90 11.33 0.45
CA TYR A 114 20.38 12.71 0.39
C TYR A 114 20.36 13.40 1.76
N ALA A 115 19.29 13.21 2.55
CA ALA A 115 19.17 13.81 3.87
C ALA A 115 20.19 13.27 4.90
N GLN A 116 20.73 12.07 4.69
CA GLN A 116 21.82 11.52 5.52
C GLN A 116 23.21 11.99 5.07
N THR A 117 23.36 12.40 3.81
CA THR A 117 24.64 12.82 3.24
C THR A 117 24.91 14.32 3.46
N GLU A 118 23.86 15.12 3.70
CA GLU A 118 23.97 16.55 4.05
C GLU A 118 24.08 16.85 5.56
N MET A 119 24.37 15.84 6.40
CA MET A 119 24.64 16.01 7.84
C MET A 119 26.13 16.14 8.15
#